data_AF-A0A6J4LIW9-F1
#
_entry.id   AF-A0A6J4LIW9-F1
#
_cell.length_a   1.000
_cell.length_b   1.000
_cell.length_c   1.000
_cell.angle_alpha   90.00
_cell.angle_beta   90.00
_cell.angle_gamma   90.00
#
_symmetry.space_group_name_H-M   'P 1'
#
loop_
_entity.id
_entity.type
_entity.pdbx_description
1 polymer ?
#
loop_
_entity_poly.entity_id
_entity_poly.type
_entity_poly.pdbx_seq_one_letter_code
_entity_poly.pdbx_strand_id
1 'polypeptide(L)'
;GVADRVRFEVREASSPGLPEQAYDLVIAFECIHDLARPVEALATMRRLVRADGFVVVADNAVEETFSAPGSEIDRLLYGSSVLVCLPTGRAHDHSAGTGAVMRPSTFRRYAAEAGFASVEVADVPHPFWRFYRLA
;
A
#
# COMPACT_ATOMS: atom_id res chain seq x y z
N GLY A 1 -29.09 10.87 1.03
CA GLY A 1 -27.89 10.33 1.71
C GLY A 1 -27.41 9.08 0.98
N VAL A 2 -26.34 8.43 1.46
CA VAL A 2 -25.73 7.23 0.84
C VAL A 2 -25.65 6.00 1.78
N ALA A 3 -26.32 6.06 2.93
CA ALA A 3 -26.17 5.08 4.01
C ALA A 3 -26.61 3.64 3.64
N ASP A 4 -27.42 3.50 2.60
CA ASP A 4 -27.84 2.22 2.02
C ASP A 4 -26.78 1.56 1.13
N ARG A 5 -25.76 2.33 0.70
CA ARG A 5 -24.70 1.89 -0.23
C ARG A 5 -23.30 1.91 0.37
N VAL A 6 -23.12 2.45 1.57
CA VAL A 6 -21.81 2.58 2.24
C VAL A 6 -21.88 1.94 3.62
N ARG A 7 -20.91 1.08 3.91
CA ARG A 7 -20.73 0.42 5.21
C ARG A 7 -19.29 0.63 5.69
N PHE A 8 -19.13 0.74 7.00
CA PHE A 8 -17.83 0.88 7.64
C PHE A 8 -17.62 -0.28 8.59
N GLU A 9 -16.41 -0.82 8.61
CA GLU A 9 -16.00 -1.86 9.54
C GLU A 9 -14.65 -1.48 10.17
N VAL A 10 -14.52 -1.71 11.48
CA VAL A 10 -13.25 -1.57 12.18
C VAL A 10 -12.59 -2.95 12.22
N ARG A 11 -11.49 -3.09 11.48
CA ARG A 11 -10.74 -4.33 11.32
C ARG A 11 -9.25 -4.03 11.18
N GLU A 12 -8.42 -4.96 11.58
CA GLU A 12 -7.02 -4.98 11.17
C GLU A 12 -6.94 -5.47 9.72
N ALA A 13 -6.16 -4.80 8.87
CA ALA A 13 -6.05 -5.14 7.44
C ALA A 13 -5.44 -6.53 7.20
N SER A 14 -4.69 -7.06 8.16
CA SER A 14 -4.11 -8.40 8.19
C SER A 14 -4.98 -9.44 8.92
N SER A 15 -6.16 -9.05 9.43
CA SER A 15 -7.00 -9.94 10.24
C SER A 15 -7.51 -11.15 9.43
N PRO A 16 -7.53 -12.35 10.03
CA PRO A 16 -8.29 -13.46 9.49
C PRO A 16 -9.81 -13.19 9.54
N GLY A 17 -10.60 -13.99 8.81
CA GLY A 17 -12.06 -13.98 8.87
C GLY A 17 -12.76 -12.91 8.02
N LEU A 18 -12.01 -12.17 7.21
CA LEU A 18 -12.57 -11.31 6.17
C LEU A 18 -13.17 -12.14 5.03
N PRO A 19 -14.24 -11.66 4.37
CA PRO A 19 -14.92 -12.41 3.32
C PRO A 19 -13.99 -12.58 2.10
N GLU A 20 -13.90 -13.80 1.59
CA GLU A 20 -13.09 -14.09 0.41
C GLU A 20 -13.88 -13.85 -0.88
N GLN A 21 -13.21 -13.33 -1.91
CA GLN A 21 -13.76 -13.13 -3.26
C GLN A 21 -15.09 -12.37 -3.27
N ALA A 22 -15.23 -11.40 -2.37
CA ALA A 22 -16.47 -10.66 -2.15
C ALA A 22 -16.53 -9.35 -2.94
N TYR A 23 -15.38 -8.85 -3.42
CA TYR A 23 -15.25 -7.52 -4.01
C TYR A 23 -14.72 -7.58 -5.44
N ASP A 24 -15.31 -6.78 -6.32
CA ASP A 24 -14.82 -6.57 -7.69
C ASP A 24 -13.59 -5.65 -7.72
N LEU A 25 -13.42 -4.82 -6.67
CA LEU A 25 -12.34 -3.85 -6.55
C LEU A 25 -11.95 -3.69 -5.08
N VAL A 26 -10.65 -3.80 -4.80
CA VAL A 26 -10.07 -3.52 -3.47
C VAL A 26 -8.99 -2.46 -3.63
N ILE A 27 -9.06 -1.38 -2.84
CA ILE A 27 -8.13 -0.25 -2.97
C ILE A 27 -7.52 0.11 -1.62
N ALA A 28 -6.22 0.40 -1.62
CA ALA A 28 -5.51 1.05 -0.52
C ALA A 28 -4.95 2.39 -0.99
N PHE A 29 -5.24 3.47 -0.24
CA PHE A 29 -4.71 4.80 -0.50
C PHE A 29 -3.83 5.22 0.68
N GLU A 30 -2.57 5.57 0.42
CA GLU A 30 -1.64 6.18 1.38
C GLU A 30 -1.60 5.48 2.74
N CYS A 31 -1.40 4.16 2.73
CA CYS A 31 -1.31 3.43 3.99
C CYS A 31 -0.34 2.24 3.97
N ILE A 32 -0.02 1.65 2.81
CA ILE A 32 0.80 0.43 2.77
C ILE A 32 2.17 0.65 3.42
N HIS A 33 2.79 1.81 3.17
CA HIS A 33 4.08 2.16 3.76
C HIS A 33 4.08 2.35 5.28
N ASP A 34 2.91 2.59 5.88
CA ASP A 34 2.71 2.78 7.32
C ASP A 34 2.38 1.48 8.04
N LEU A 35 1.97 0.43 7.33
CA LEU A 35 1.59 -0.83 7.95
C LEU A 35 2.81 -1.55 8.51
N ALA A 36 2.68 -2.10 9.73
CA ALA A 36 3.69 -2.99 10.28
C ALA A 36 3.85 -4.27 9.45
N ARG A 37 2.74 -4.78 8.90
CA ARG A 37 2.66 -6.05 8.16
C ARG A 37 2.11 -5.83 6.73
N PRO A 38 2.84 -5.10 5.86
CA PRO A 38 2.32 -4.70 4.54
C PRO A 38 2.06 -5.91 3.64
N VAL A 39 2.89 -6.96 3.72
CA VAL A 39 2.72 -8.20 2.95
C VAL A 39 1.43 -8.93 3.33
N GLU A 40 1.12 -9.03 4.62
CA GLU A 40 -0.07 -9.72 5.12
C GLU A 40 -1.35 -8.95 4.76
N ALA A 41 -1.29 -7.62 4.78
CA ALA A 41 -2.36 -6.76 4.29
C ALA A 41 -2.59 -6.93 2.78
N LEU A 42 -1.53 -6.91 1.97
CA LEU A 42 -1.61 -7.17 0.53
C LEU A 42 -2.15 -8.58 0.23
N ALA A 43 -1.71 -9.60 0.96
CA ALA A 43 -2.23 -10.96 0.84
C ALA A 43 -3.71 -11.05 1.19
N THR A 44 -4.16 -10.21 2.14
CA THR A 44 -5.57 -10.08 2.47
C THR A 44 -6.35 -9.41 1.35
N MET A 45 -5.86 -8.31 0.77
CA MET A 45 -6.47 -7.69 -0.41
C MET A 45 -6.62 -8.69 -1.56
N ARG A 46 -5.62 -9.57 -1.77
CA ARG A 46 -5.66 -10.65 -2.76
C ARG A 46 -6.76 -11.69 -2.48
N ARG A 47 -7.03 -12.02 -1.22
CA ARG A 47 -8.12 -12.94 -0.85
C ARG A 47 -9.50 -12.29 -0.96
N LEU A 48 -9.59 -11.00 -0.66
CA LEU A 48 -10.84 -10.22 -0.68
C LEU A 48 -11.39 -10.05 -2.10
N VAL A 49 -10.50 -9.82 -3.07
CA VAL A 49 -10.86 -9.56 -4.46
C VAL A 49 -11.32 -10.84 -5.17
N ARG A 50 -12.30 -10.73 -6.07
CA ARG A 50 -12.69 -11.81 -6.99
C ARG A 50 -11.56 -12.16 -7.95
N ALA A 51 -11.63 -13.35 -8.53
CA ALA A 51 -10.64 -13.84 -9.50
C ALA A 51 -10.49 -12.93 -10.74
N ASP A 52 -11.57 -12.25 -11.14
CA ASP A 52 -11.63 -11.29 -12.24
C ASP A 52 -11.67 -9.81 -11.78
N GLY A 53 -11.54 -9.58 -10.47
CA GLY A 53 -11.51 -8.24 -9.90
C GLY A 53 -10.12 -7.61 -9.91
N PHE A 54 -10.03 -6.38 -9.41
CA PHE A 54 -8.79 -5.61 -9.40
C PHE A 54 -8.35 -5.20 -7.99
N VAL A 55 -7.05 -5.18 -7.77
CA VAL A 55 -6.44 -4.57 -6.58
C VAL A 55 -5.64 -3.36 -7.02
N VAL A 56 -5.90 -2.22 -6.38
CA VAL A 56 -5.19 -0.95 -6.63
C VAL A 56 -4.54 -0.47 -5.34
N VAL A 57 -3.29 -0.05 -5.44
CA VAL A 57 -2.59 0.65 -4.36
C VAL A 57 -2.15 2.01 -4.88
N ALA A 58 -2.51 3.08 -4.17
CA ALA A 58 -1.94 4.40 -4.37
C ALA A 58 -1.02 4.69 -3.19
N ASP A 59 0.26 4.92 -3.48
CA ASP A 59 1.27 5.25 -2.46
C ASP A 59 2.26 6.28 -3.03
N ASN A 60 3.18 6.77 -2.22
CA ASN A 60 4.03 7.92 -2.54
C ASN A 60 4.84 7.71 -3.84
N ALA A 61 4.81 8.72 -4.72
CA ALA A 61 5.50 8.76 -6.01
C ALA A 61 7.00 9.07 -5.84
N VAL A 62 7.71 8.21 -5.13
CA VAL A 62 9.14 8.38 -4.86
C VAL A 62 10.00 7.91 -6.04
N GLU A 63 11.24 8.39 -6.08
CA GLU A 63 12.25 7.95 -7.06
C GLU A 63 12.46 6.43 -7.02
N GLU A 64 12.84 5.82 -8.16
CA GLU A 64 13.08 4.36 -8.24
C GLU A 64 14.23 3.91 -7.34
N THR A 65 15.26 4.76 -7.20
CA THR A 65 16.45 4.50 -6.39
C THR A 65 16.80 5.69 -5.52
N PHE A 66 17.54 5.44 -4.44
CA PHE A 66 18.06 6.51 -3.61
C PHE A 66 19.20 7.26 -4.31
N SER A 67 19.19 8.58 -4.20
CA SER A 67 20.25 9.47 -4.68
C SER A 67 20.48 10.62 -3.68
N ALA A 68 21.67 11.23 -3.73
CA ALA A 68 22.04 12.35 -2.87
C ALA A 68 22.75 13.47 -3.69
N PRO A 69 22.20 14.70 -3.74
CA PRO A 69 20.87 15.07 -3.23
C PRO A 69 19.75 14.38 -4.04
N GLY A 70 18.71 13.91 -3.34
CA GLY A 70 17.49 13.41 -3.97
C GLY A 70 16.55 14.54 -4.43
N SER A 71 15.44 14.17 -5.06
CA SER A 71 14.40 15.12 -5.49
C SER A 71 13.76 15.85 -4.31
N GLU A 72 13.09 16.98 -4.57
CA GLU A 72 12.40 17.74 -3.53
C GLU A 72 11.30 16.92 -2.84
N ILE A 73 10.58 16.09 -3.61
CA ILE A 73 9.56 15.17 -3.10
C ILE A 73 10.19 14.13 -2.18
N ASP A 74 11.27 13.46 -2.60
CA ASP A 74 11.97 12.48 -1.76
C ASP A 74 12.45 13.10 -0.45
N ARG A 75 13.03 14.31 -0.50
CA ARG A 75 13.51 15.01 0.70
C ARG A 75 12.38 15.38 1.65
N LEU A 76 11.25 15.85 1.11
CA LEU A 76 10.05 16.13 1.89
C LEU A 76 9.53 14.85 2.56
N LEU A 77 9.39 13.76 1.80
CA LEU A 77 8.88 12.49 2.30
C LEU A 77 9.83 11.81 3.28
N TYR A 78 11.15 11.94 3.15
CA TYR A 78 12.08 11.52 4.19
C TYR A 78 11.83 12.29 5.50
N GLY A 79 11.62 13.61 5.42
CA GLY A 79 11.26 14.44 6.57
C GLY A 79 9.99 13.94 7.27
N SER A 80 8.90 13.75 6.49
CA SER A 80 7.65 13.20 7.01
C SER A 80 7.81 11.77 7.55
N SER A 81 8.57 10.93 6.86
CA SER A 81 8.77 9.53 7.22
C SER A 81 9.42 9.39 8.58
N VAL A 82 10.52 10.12 8.82
CA VAL A 82 11.26 10.06 10.09
C VAL A 82 10.39 10.52 11.27
N LEU A 83 9.47 11.46 11.05
CA LEU A 83 8.67 12.07 12.11
C LEU A 83 7.33 11.36 12.34
N VAL A 84 6.78 10.67 11.34
CA VAL A 84 5.39 10.14 11.39
C VAL A 84 5.30 8.69 10.91
N CYS A 85 5.58 8.43 9.63
CA CYS A 85 5.26 7.16 8.99
C CYS A 85 6.11 6.00 9.51
N LEU A 86 7.44 6.20 9.59
CA LEU A 86 8.35 5.18 10.07
C LEU A 86 8.12 4.85 11.57
N PRO A 87 7.95 5.85 12.47
CA PRO A 87 7.54 5.57 13.84
C PRO A 87 6.22 4.80 13.94
N THR A 88 5.20 5.19 13.16
CA THR A 88 3.90 4.51 13.12
C THR A 88 4.06 3.05 12.72
N GLY A 89 4.74 2.79 11.60
CA GLY A 89 5.02 1.43 11.16
C GLY A 89 5.76 0.61 12.22
N ARG A 90 6.73 1.21 12.92
CA ARG A 90 7.55 0.54 13.94
C ARG A 90 6.89 0.40 15.32
N ALA A 91 5.67 0.92 15.51
CA ALA A 91 4.98 0.87 16.80
C ALA A 91 4.55 -0.54 17.22
N HIS A 92 4.61 -1.51 16.31
CA HIS A 92 4.22 -2.91 16.54
C HIS A 92 5.41 -3.87 16.35
N ASP A 93 5.37 -4.98 17.08
CA ASP A 93 6.36 -6.04 16.95
C ASP A 93 6.39 -6.64 15.55
N HIS A 94 7.58 -7.07 15.12
CA HIS A 94 7.84 -7.66 13.80
C HIS A 94 7.46 -6.76 12.61
N SER A 95 7.49 -5.44 12.81
CA SER A 95 7.23 -4.47 11.77
C SER A 95 8.26 -4.47 10.65
N ALA A 96 7.76 -4.30 9.41
CA ALA A 96 8.57 -4.03 8.23
C ALA A 96 9.29 -2.67 8.28
N GLY A 97 8.78 -1.69 9.04
CA GLY A 97 9.40 -0.38 9.22
C GLY A 97 9.70 0.34 7.91
N THR A 98 8.76 0.35 6.97
CA THR A 98 8.97 0.85 5.61
C THR A 98 9.06 2.39 5.57
N GLY A 99 8.03 3.08 6.07
CA GLY A 99 7.94 4.55 6.05
C GLY A 99 7.68 5.12 4.64
N ALA A 100 7.38 6.42 4.57
CA ALA A 100 6.82 7.09 3.38
C ALA A 100 7.67 6.99 2.11
N VAL A 101 8.97 6.69 2.22
CA VAL A 101 9.86 6.50 1.07
C VAL A 101 9.93 5.03 0.67
N MET A 102 8.77 4.41 0.47
CA MET A 102 8.64 3.04 -0.02
C MET A 102 9.02 2.99 -1.50
N ARG A 103 10.22 2.51 -1.79
CA ARG A 103 10.68 2.40 -3.18
C ARG A 103 9.78 1.44 -3.97
N PRO A 104 9.53 1.71 -5.26
CA PRO A 104 8.76 0.80 -6.10
C PRO A 104 9.34 -0.62 -6.17
N SER A 105 10.67 -0.80 -6.05
CA SER A 105 11.29 -2.13 -5.88
C SER A 105 10.87 -2.84 -4.59
N THR A 106 10.78 -2.12 -3.47
CA THR A 106 10.26 -2.62 -2.19
C THR A 106 8.80 -3.02 -2.30
N PHE A 107 7.97 -2.17 -2.91
CA PHE A 107 6.55 -2.47 -3.11
C PHE A 107 6.33 -3.70 -4.00
N ARG A 108 7.06 -3.82 -5.12
CA ARG A 108 7.03 -5.00 -5.99
C ARG A 108 7.40 -6.28 -5.25
N ARG A 109 8.41 -6.21 -4.37
CA ARG A 109 8.79 -7.35 -3.51
C ARG A 109 7.66 -7.73 -2.55
N TYR A 110 7.05 -6.76 -1.86
CA TYR A 110 5.91 -7.03 -0.98
C TYR A 110 4.71 -7.65 -1.72
N ALA A 111 4.39 -7.15 -2.92
CA ALA A 111 3.32 -7.71 -3.74
C ALA A 111 3.61 -9.16 -4.17
N ALA A 112 4.85 -9.45 -4.57
CA ALA A 112 5.26 -10.82 -4.92
C ALA A 112 5.19 -11.76 -3.71
N GLU A 113 5.67 -11.34 -2.54
CA GLU A 113 5.57 -12.10 -1.28
C GLU A 113 4.11 -12.31 -0.85
N ALA A 114 3.22 -11.38 -1.18
CA ALA A 114 1.77 -11.49 -0.96
C ALA A 114 1.04 -12.39 -1.99
N GLY A 115 1.75 -12.90 -3.00
CA GLY A 115 1.23 -13.84 -3.99
C GLY A 115 0.64 -13.19 -5.25
N PHE A 116 0.87 -11.89 -5.48
CA PHE A 116 0.56 -11.27 -6.77
C PHE A 116 1.60 -11.68 -7.83
N ALA A 117 1.14 -11.97 -9.03
CA ALA A 117 1.99 -12.36 -10.15
C ALA A 117 2.64 -11.15 -10.83
N SER A 118 2.02 -9.97 -10.76
CA SER A 118 2.49 -8.76 -11.42
C SER A 118 2.07 -7.47 -10.73
N VAL A 119 2.86 -6.44 -10.97
CA VAL A 119 2.61 -5.07 -10.54
C VAL A 119 2.76 -4.15 -11.74
N GLU A 120 1.66 -3.53 -12.15
CA GLU A 120 1.65 -2.53 -13.21
C GLU A 120 1.51 -1.13 -12.60
N VAL A 121 2.28 -0.16 -13.12
CA VAL A 121 2.09 1.24 -12.75
C VAL A 121 1.07 1.84 -13.72
N ALA A 122 -0.07 2.30 -13.20
CA ALA A 122 -1.09 2.92 -14.02
C ALA A 122 -0.65 4.32 -14.48
N ASP A 123 -0.95 4.67 -15.73
CA ASP A 123 -0.67 5.98 -16.32
C ASP A 123 -1.68 7.03 -15.83
N VAL A 124 -1.55 7.39 -14.55
CA VAL A 124 -2.38 8.40 -13.89
C VAL A 124 -1.44 9.49 -13.35
N PRO A 125 -1.38 10.67 -13.99
CA PRO A 125 -0.55 11.77 -13.51
C PRO A 125 -1.03 12.26 -12.15
N HIS A 126 -0.17 12.22 -11.14
CA HIS A 126 -0.46 12.75 -9.81
C HIS A 126 0.82 13.30 -9.16
N PRO A 127 0.77 14.46 -8.48
CA PRO A 127 1.98 15.11 -7.95
C PRO A 127 2.64 14.37 -6.79
N PHE A 128 1.88 13.50 -6.09
CA PHE A 128 2.37 12.83 -4.87
C PHE A 128 2.26 11.32 -4.89
N TRP A 129 1.45 10.73 -5.78
CA TRP A 129 1.09 9.31 -5.68
C TRP A 129 1.36 8.59 -6.98
N ARG A 130 1.86 7.37 -6.85
CA ARG A 130 1.93 6.39 -7.93
C ARG A 130 0.83 5.37 -7.69
N PHE A 131 0.10 5.05 -8.75
CA PHE A 131 -0.97 4.05 -8.71
C PHE A 131 -0.44 2.73 -9.26
N TYR A 132 -0.58 1.67 -8.47
CA TYR A 132 -0.21 0.32 -8.84
C TYR A 132 -1.45 -0.54 -9.00
N ARG A 133 -1.56 -1.24 -10.13
CA ARG A 133 -2.53 -2.32 -10.34
C ARG A 133 -1.84 -3.65 -10.08
N LEU A 134 -2.42 -4.47 -9.22
CA LEU A 134 -1.90 -5.80 -8.88
C LEU A 134 -2.76 -6.88 -9.52
N ALA A 135 -2.10 -7.94 -10.03
CA ALA A 135 -2.72 -9.15 -10.56
C ALA A 135 -1.92 -10.38 -10.11
#